data_AF-A0A949SGQ8-F1
#
_entry.id   AF-A0A949SGQ8-F1
#
_cell.length_a   1.000
_cell.length_b   1.000
_cell.length_c   1.000
_cell.angle_alpha   90.00
_cell.angle_beta   90.00
_cell.angle_gamma   90.00
#
_symmetry.space_group_name_H-M   'P 1'
#
loop_
_entity.id
_entity.type
_entity.pdbx_description
1 polymer ?
#
loop_
_entity_poly.entity_id
_entity_poly.type
_entity_poly.pdbx_seq_one_letter_code
_entity_poly.pdbx_strand_id
1 'polypeptide(L)'
;MNTMKKNRCIDVLLIFCLLWLGCGGENIPPESARVYKVMQDKANELGSLEAAVKLDPSAAIKGKTAIVVHWHDSIVDKPEDYRIEGYTQYFDGIAKAKVLDPWGLTPETVPTTPSEIETLVRISCGKGDRIGTFPAERRAPVPAYRRDCLVDIIDYKTKTVVSRETFFSSEIDPHTRVLPIDQEVVASPPYEDIKSYVKNFKRE
;
A
#
# COMPACT_ATOMS: atom_id res chain seq x y z
N MET A 1 -20.52 -50.71 61.86
CA MET A 1 -19.07 -50.48 62.07
C MET A 1 -18.57 -49.70 60.86
N ASN A 2 -18.64 -48.37 60.86
CA ASN A 2 -17.59 -47.42 61.31
C ASN A 2 -16.23 -47.73 60.65
N THR A 3 -15.55 -46.87 59.89
CA THR A 3 -15.76 -45.46 59.50
C THR A 3 -14.76 -45.19 58.36
N MET A 4 -15.18 -44.80 57.16
CA MET A 4 -14.26 -44.26 56.13
C MET A 4 -14.08 -42.76 56.37
N LYS A 5 -12.82 -42.35 56.55
CA LYS A 5 -12.36 -40.97 56.74
C LYS A 5 -11.76 -40.44 55.44
N LYS A 6 -11.97 -39.13 55.21
CA LYS A 6 -11.39 -38.22 54.19
C LYS A 6 -12.06 -38.32 52.82
N ASN A 7 -12.96 -37.44 52.38
CA ASN A 7 -13.12 -35.99 52.54
C ASN A 7 -11.89 -35.16 52.14
N ARG A 8 -12.12 -34.33 51.10
CA ARG A 8 -11.40 -33.12 50.68
C ARG A 8 -10.18 -33.30 49.78
N CYS A 9 -10.42 -33.60 48.50
CA CYS A 9 -9.49 -33.20 47.43
C CYS A 9 -10.14 -32.96 46.06
N ILE A 10 -11.46 -33.11 45.91
CA ILE A 10 -12.10 -33.09 44.57
C ILE A 10 -12.88 -31.78 44.30
N ASP A 11 -13.26 -31.01 45.33
CA ASP A 11 -14.09 -29.81 45.14
C ASP A 11 -13.33 -28.49 44.91
N VAL A 12 -11.99 -28.51 44.84
CA VAL A 12 -11.19 -27.29 44.57
C VAL A 12 -10.71 -27.21 43.11
N LEU A 13 -10.83 -28.29 42.34
CA LEU A 13 -10.36 -28.32 40.95
C LEU A 13 -11.40 -27.90 39.89
N LEU A 14 -12.67 -27.73 40.27
CA LEU A 14 -13.74 -27.36 39.32
C LEU A 14 -14.14 -25.88 39.34
N ILE A 15 -13.63 -25.08 40.29
CA ILE A 15 -13.91 -23.64 40.35
C ILE A 15 -12.81 -22.81 39.65
N PHE A 16 -11.63 -23.38 39.41
CA PHE A 16 -10.54 -22.70 38.69
C PHE A 16 -10.59 -22.81 37.16
N CYS A 17 -11.34 -23.77 36.60
CA CYS A 17 -11.51 -23.88 35.14
C CYS A 17 -12.61 -22.97 34.56
N LEU A 18 -13.49 -22.40 35.38
CA LEU A 18 -14.59 -21.53 34.91
C LEU A 18 -14.27 -20.03 34.98
N LEU A 19 -13.10 -19.63 35.51
CA LEU A 19 -12.63 -18.25 35.52
C LEU A 19 -11.55 -17.96 34.46
N TRP A 20 -11.15 -18.96 33.68
CA TRP A 20 -10.30 -18.82 32.48
C TRP A 20 -11.06 -18.99 31.15
N LEU A 21 -12.40 -19.05 31.22
CA LEU A 21 -13.31 -18.84 30.09
C LEU A 21 -13.87 -17.42 30.09
N GLY A 22 -13.21 -16.50 30.81
CA GLY A 22 -13.44 -15.07 30.72
C GLY A 22 -12.89 -14.55 29.41
N CYS A 23 -13.78 -14.44 28.42
CA CYS A 23 -13.65 -13.55 27.27
C CYS A 23 -12.25 -13.52 26.63
N GLY A 24 -11.94 -14.56 25.87
CA GLY A 24 -11.25 -14.35 24.60
C GLY A 24 -12.17 -13.52 23.70
N GLY A 25 -12.38 -12.25 24.07
CA GLY A 25 -12.89 -11.27 23.14
C GLY A 25 -11.86 -11.27 22.03
N GLU A 26 -12.23 -11.79 20.87
CA GLU A 26 -11.60 -11.35 19.64
C GLU A 26 -11.52 -9.83 19.79
N ASN A 27 -10.31 -9.28 19.85
CA ASN A 27 -10.12 -7.84 19.78
C ASN A 27 -10.58 -7.47 18.38
N ILE A 28 -11.90 -7.30 18.22
CA ILE A 28 -12.53 -6.95 16.96
C ILE A 28 -11.86 -5.64 16.57
N PRO A 29 -11.10 -5.61 15.47
CA PRO A 29 -10.41 -4.39 15.08
C PRO A 29 -11.45 -3.27 14.93
N PRO A 30 -11.07 -2.03 15.25
CA PRO A 30 -11.96 -0.90 14.98
C PRO A 30 -12.44 -0.98 13.53
N GLU A 31 -13.69 -0.58 13.28
CA GLU A 31 -14.33 -0.70 11.96
C GLU A 31 -13.46 -0.12 10.84
N SER A 32 -12.77 0.99 11.12
CA SER A 32 -11.80 1.61 10.24
C SER A 32 -10.60 0.73 9.87
N ALA A 33 -10.07 -0.06 10.82
CA ALA A 33 -9.00 -1.02 10.55
C ALA A 33 -9.51 -2.18 9.67
N ARG A 34 -10.78 -2.57 9.82
CA ARG A 34 -11.42 -3.57 8.93
C ARG A 34 -11.59 -3.02 7.51
N VAL A 35 -12.04 -1.77 7.36
CA VAL A 35 -12.15 -1.09 6.06
C VAL A 35 -10.80 -1.02 5.35
N TYR A 36 -9.75 -0.58 6.04
CA TYR A 36 -8.40 -0.55 5.48
C TYR A 36 -7.94 -1.93 5.03
N LYS A 37 -8.14 -2.96 5.88
CA LYS A 37 -7.77 -4.33 5.57
C LYS A 37 -8.47 -4.84 4.30
N VAL A 38 -9.76 -4.56 4.12
CA VAL A 38 -10.52 -4.97 2.92
C VAL A 38 -9.88 -4.41 1.65
N MET A 39 -9.53 -3.13 1.65
CA MET A 39 -8.88 -2.50 0.50
C MET A 39 -7.45 -3.02 0.30
N GLN A 40 -6.69 -3.19 1.39
CA GLN A 40 -5.33 -3.73 1.37
C GLN A 40 -5.28 -5.14 0.78
N ASP A 41 -6.18 -6.02 1.20
CA ASP A 41 -6.29 -7.40 0.69
C ASP A 41 -6.62 -7.44 -0.82
N LYS A 42 -7.09 -6.33 -1.39
CA LYS A 42 -7.45 -6.17 -2.80
C LYS A 42 -6.39 -5.44 -3.64
N ALA A 43 -5.30 -4.96 -3.03
CA ALA A 43 -4.26 -4.19 -3.71
C ALA A 43 -3.72 -4.90 -4.95
N ASN A 44 -3.38 -6.19 -4.83
CA ASN A 44 -2.79 -6.97 -5.93
C ASN A 44 -3.77 -7.21 -7.08
N GLU A 45 -5.04 -7.50 -6.77
CA GLU A 45 -6.10 -7.65 -7.77
C GLU A 45 -6.32 -6.33 -8.54
N LEU A 46 -6.32 -5.20 -7.82
CA LEU A 46 -6.49 -3.89 -8.44
C LEU A 46 -5.26 -3.48 -9.26
N GLY A 47 -4.05 -3.70 -8.75
CA GLY A 47 -2.79 -3.37 -9.45
C GLY A 47 -2.59 -4.20 -10.71
N SER A 48 -2.96 -5.48 -10.68
CA SER A 48 -2.89 -6.39 -11.82
C SER A 48 -4.10 -6.31 -12.78
N LEU A 49 -5.04 -5.38 -12.54
CA LEU A 49 -6.22 -5.24 -13.39
C LEU A 49 -5.84 -4.99 -14.85
N GLU A 50 -6.28 -5.87 -15.74
CA GLU A 50 -6.22 -5.64 -17.17
C GLU A 50 -7.22 -4.56 -17.57
N ALA A 51 -6.73 -3.49 -18.20
CA ALA A 51 -7.51 -2.37 -18.67
C ALA A 51 -7.16 -2.04 -20.11
N ALA A 52 -8.19 -1.78 -20.93
CA ALA A 52 -8.00 -1.35 -22.32
C ALA A 52 -7.51 0.09 -22.36
N VAL A 53 -6.50 0.39 -23.18
CA VAL A 53 -6.00 1.76 -23.31
C VAL A 53 -6.85 2.54 -24.31
N LYS A 54 -7.54 3.58 -23.83
CA LYS A 54 -8.29 4.54 -24.64
C LYS A 54 -8.13 5.93 -24.02
N LEU A 55 -7.03 6.58 -24.40
CA LEU A 55 -6.68 7.88 -23.84
C LEU A 55 -7.71 8.94 -24.22
N ASP A 56 -8.13 9.73 -23.25
CA ASP A 56 -9.09 10.83 -23.40
C ASP A 56 -8.53 12.08 -22.70
N PRO A 57 -8.12 13.12 -23.45
CA PRO A 57 -7.56 14.33 -22.87
C PRO A 57 -8.58 15.15 -22.06
N SER A 58 -9.88 14.84 -22.19
CA SER A 58 -10.95 15.49 -21.44
C SER A 58 -11.36 14.74 -20.16
N ALA A 59 -10.78 13.55 -19.94
CA ALA A 59 -11.07 12.69 -18.81
C ALA A 59 -10.86 13.41 -17.47
N ALA A 60 -11.65 13.00 -16.49
CA ALA A 60 -11.57 13.46 -15.12
C ALA A 60 -11.59 12.25 -14.18
N ILE A 61 -11.00 12.40 -13.00
CA ILE A 61 -11.20 11.47 -11.90
C ILE A 61 -12.65 11.61 -11.42
N LYS A 62 -13.37 10.50 -11.43
CA LYS A 62 -14.78 10.39 -11.03
C LYS A 62 -14.91 9.70 -9.67
N GLY A 63 -15.85 10.20 -8.88
CA GLY A 63 -16.31 9.57 -7.64
C GLY A 63 -15.19 9.09 -6.71
N LYS A 64 -15.38 7.92 -6.11
CA LYS A 64 -14.39 7.38 -5.17
C LYS A 64 -13.18 6.78 -5.90
N THR A 65 -12.00 7.14 -5.42
CA THR A 65 -10.73 6.85 -6.06
C THR A 65 -9.87 5.95 -5.19
N ALA A 66 -9.42 4.81 -5.74
CA ALA A 66 -8.37 3.99 -5.14
C ALA A 66 -7.02 4.33 -5.77
N ILE A 67 -5.97 4.46 -4.95
CA ILE A 67 -4.59 4.62 -5.40
C ILE A 67 -3.85 3.32 -5.10
N VAL A 68 -3.34 2.67 -6.13
CA VAL A 68 -2.61 1.41 -6.02
C VAL A 68 -1.21 1.59 -6.57
N VAL A 69 -0.21 1.20 -5.79
CA VAL A 69 1.19 1.48 -6.07
C VAL A 69 2.04 0.23 -6.01
N HIS A 70 3.01 0.15 -6.90
CA HIS A 70 4.14 -0.75 -6.82
C HIS A 70 5.40 0.10 -7.05
N TRP A 71 6.02 0.57 -5.96
CA TRP A 71 7.18 1.46 -6.00
C TRP A 71 8.48 0.72 -6.39
N HIS A 72 8.53 -0.60 -6.15
CA HIS A 72 9.70 -1.44 -6.36
C HIS A 72 10.94 -0.91 -5.63
N ASP A 73 10.75 -0.59 -4.35
CA ASP A 73 11.76 0.02 -3.47
C ASP A 73 12.80 -1.00 -2.99
N SER A 74 12.48 -2.29 -3.09
CA SER A 74 13.34 -3.38 -2.64
C SER A 74 13.55 -4.43 -3.73
N ILE A 75 14.74 -5.05 -3.74
CA ILE A 75 15.05 -6.20 -4.62
C ILE A 75 14.17 -7.43 -4.32
N VAL A 76 13.53 -7.47 -3.13
CA VAL A 76 12.59 -8.54 -2.79
C VAL A 76 11.14 -8.23 -3.18
N ASP A 77 10.83 -7.00 -3.61
CA ASP A 77 9.48 -6.66 -4.06
C ASP A 77 9.19 -7.43 -5.35
N LYS A 78 8.15 -8.26 -5.31
CA LYS A 78 7.68 -9.02 -6.46
C LYS A 78 6.81 -8.11 -7.35
N PRO A 79 6.71 -8.40 -8.65
CA PRO A 79 5.84 -7.65 -9.56
C PRO A 79 4.37 -7.54 -9.10
N GLU A 80 3.91 -8.51 -8.31
CA GLU A 80 2.59 -8.57 -7.71
C GLU A 80 2.45 -7.87 -6.35
N ASP A 81 3.49 -7.26 -5.77
CA ASP A 81 3.45 -6.66 -4.43
C ASP A 81 2.89 -5.23 -4.44
N TYR A 82 1.65 -5.09 -4.90
CA TYR A 82 0.95 -3.82 -4.88
C TYR A 82 0.50 -3.42 -3.47
N ARG A 83 0.46 -2.11 -3.23
CA ARG A 83 0.00 -1.51 -1.99
C ARG A 83 -1.08 -0.49 -2.29
N ILE A 84 -1.99 -0.30 -1.33
CA ILE A 84 -3.00 0.74 -1.40
C ILE A 84 -2.46 1.98 -0.67
N GLU A 85 -2.53 3.13 -1.33
CA GLU A 85 -2.18 4.44 -0.78
C GLU A 85 -3.44 5.24 -0.46
N GLY A 86 -3.31 6.28 0.37
CA GLY A 86 -4.45 7.10 0.77
C GLY A 86 -5.25 6.51 1.94
N TYR A 87 -4.70 5.53 2.67
CA TYR A 87 -5.30 4.98 3.87
C TYR A 87 -4.30 5.00 5.02
N THR A 88 -4.76 5.33 6.22
CA THR A 88 -3.97 5.15 7.45
C THR A 88 -4.50 3.96 8.23
N GLN A 89 -3.62 3.31 8.99
CA GLN A 89 -4.00 2.29 9.98
C GLN A 89 -4.90 2.84 11.11
N TYR A 90 -5.02 4.17 11.24
CA TYR A 90 -5.72 4.87 12.32
C TYR A 90 -6.63 5.98 11.78
N PHE A 91 -7.78 5.56 11.25
CA PHE A 91 -8.84 6.45 10.77
C PHE A 91 -9.63 7.09 11.94
N ASP A 92 -8.93 7.66 12.94
CA ASP A 92 -9.55 8.24 14.14
C ASP A 92 -8.92 9.58 14.58
N GLY A 93 -9.04 10.60 13.71
CA GLY A 93 -9.19 11.98 14.19
C GLY A 93 -8.14 13.01 13.79
N ILE A 94 -6.86 12.67 13.54
CA ILE A 94 -5.81 13.69 13.30
C ILE A 94 -4.90 13.41 12.08
N ALA A 95 -4.99 12.25 11.43
CA ALA A 95 -4.11 11.87 10.31
C ALA A 95 -4.72 12.00 8.90
N LYS A 96 -6.00 12.37 8.77
CA LYS A 96 -6.74 12.35 7.48
C LYS A 96 -6.10 13.24 6.41
N ALA A 97 -5.76 14.48 6.74
CA ALA A 97 -5.16 15.44 5.80
C ALA A 97 -3.80 14.97 5.27
N LYS A 98 -2.89 14.50 6.14
CA LYS A 98 -1.50 14.18 5.75
C LYS A 98 -1.38 13.04 4.73
N VAL A 99 -2.35 12.14 4.67
CA VAL A 99 -2.29 10.95 3.79
C VAL A 99 -3.20 11.08 2.58
N LEU A 100 -4.25 11.89 2.65
CA LEU A 100 -5.18 12.12 1.54
C LEU A 100 -4.79 13.34 0.69
N ASP A 101 -4.36 14.43 1.33
CA ASP A 101 -4.03 15.70 0.66
C ASP A 101 -2.92 15.58 -0.39
N PRO A 102 -1.89 14.73 -0.24
CA PRO A 102 -0.89 14.54 -1.29
C PRO A 102 -1.48 13.97 -2.58
N TRP A 103 -2.60 13.26 -2.49
CA TRP A 103 -3.30 12.64 -3.63
C TRP A 103 -4.52 13.44 -4.10
N GLY A 104 -4.82 14.57 -3.44
CA GLY A 104 -6.04 15.35 -3.71
C GLY A 104 -7.33 14.60 -3.36
N LEU A 105 -7.27 13.70 -2.37
CA LEU A 105 -8.42 12.96 -1.88
C LEU A 105 -9.01 13.63 -0.64
N THR A 106 -10.29 13.39 -0.40
CA THR A 106 -10.98 13.68 0.87
C THR A 106 -11.57 12.38 1.42
N PRO A 107 -11.97 12.33 2.70
CA PRO A 107 -12.57 11.12 3.27
C PRO A 107 -13.77 10.57 2.45
N GLU A 108 -14.54 11.45 1.82
CA GLU A 108 -15.72 11.12 1.02
C GLU A 108 -15.36 10.50 -0.34
N THR A 109 -14.19 10.85 -0.89
CA THR A 109 -13.70 10.34 -2.18
C THR A 109 -12.85 9.08 -2.05
N VAL A 110 -12.70 8.52 -0.85
CA VAL A 110 -11.92 7.29 -0.61
C VAL A 110 -12.88 6.10 -0.51
N PRO A 111 -12.68 5.04 -1.31
CA PRO A 111 -13.54 3.86 -1.26
C PRO A 111 -13.28 3.06 0.01
N THR A 112 -14.33 2.56 0.64
CA THR A 112 -14.23 1.66 1.81
C THR A 112 -14.30 0.19 1.40
N THR A 113 -14.80 -0.07 0.19
CA THR A 113 -14.85 -1.39 -0.43
C THR A 113 -14.56 -1.29 -1.94
N PRO A 114 -14.12 -2.37 -2.61
CA PRO A 114 -13.80 -2.33 -4.04
C PRO A 114 -14.98 -1.96 -4.94
N SER A 115 -16.22 -2.28 -4.54
CA SER A 115 -17.42 -1.96 -5.33
C SER A 115 -17.69 -0.46 -5.41
N GLU A 116 -17.19 0.33 -4.47
CA GLU A 116 -17.32 1.78 -4.47
C GLU A 116 -16.32 2.48 -5.41
N ILE A 117 -15.28 1.79 -5.88
CA ILE A 117 -14.28 2.38 -6.76
C ILE A 117 -14.93 2.80 -8.08
N GLU A 118 -14.77 4.06 -8.44
CA GLU A 118 -15.12 4.60 -9.76
C GLU A 118 -13.86 4.89 -10.58
N THR A 119 -12.82 5.42 -9.93
CA THR A 119 -11.52 5.65 -10.55
C THR A 119 -10.45 4.84 -9.82
N LEU A 120 -9.59 4.18 -10.59
CA LEU A 120 -8.37 3.55 -10.08
C LEU A 120 -7.16 4.30 -10.64
N VAL A 121 -6.31 4.81 -9.76
CA VAL A 121 -4.98 5.30 -10.14
C VAL A 121 -4.00 4.18 -9.87
N ARG A 122 -3.35 3.68 -10.92
CA ARG A 122 -2.31 2.65 -10.82
C ARG A 122 -0.94 3.27 -11.07
N ILE A 123 -0.03 3.09 -10.13
CA ILE A 123 1.35 3.55 -10.21
C ILE A 123 2.26 2.33 -10.20
N SER A 124 3.00 2.12 -11.28
CA SER A 124 3.92 0.99 -11.41
C SER A 124 5.31 1.52 -11.72
N CYS A 125 6.22 1.37 -10.78
CA CYS A 125 7.61 1.78 -10.91
C CYS A 125 8.53 0.57 -11.10
N GLY A 126 9.63 0.79 -11.81
CA GLY A 126 10.61 -0.24 -12.11
C GLY A 126 11.97 0.36 -12.45
N LYS A 127 12.98 -0.50 -12.53
CA LYS A 127 14.33 -0.11 -12.94
C LYS A 127 14.31 0.33 -14.41
N GLY A 128 14.80 1.53 -14.68
CA GLY A 128 14.94 2.09 -16.01
C GLY A 128 16.36 1.94 -16.56
N ASP A 129 16.74 2.86 -17.43
CA ASP A 129 18.05 2.89 -18.07
C ASP A 129 19.21 3.05 -17.08
N ARG A 130 20.38 2.53 -17.44
CA ARG A 130 21.62 2.74 -16.69
C ARG A 130 22.07 4.20 -16.83
N ILE A 131 22.30 4.87 -15.71
CA ILE A 131 22.74 6.27 -15.63
C ILE A 131 24.21 6.43 -15.22
N GLY A 132 24.87 5.33 -14.85
CA GLY A 132 26.32 5.34 -14.63
C GLY A 132 26.77 4.28 -13.64
N THR A 133 27.64 4.70 -12.72
CA THR A 133 28.11 3.91 -11.59
C THR A 133 28.04 4.72 -10.30
N PHE A 134 27.69 4.07 -9.20
CA PHE A 134 27.61 4.65 -7.87
C PHE A 134 28.77 4.15 -6.98
N PRO A 135 29.45 5.04 -6.23
CA PRO A 135 30.50 4.64 -5.30
C PRO A 135 30.00 3.63 -4.26
N ALA A 136 30.80 2.62 -3.96
CA ALA A 136 30.51 1.65 -2.93
C ALA A 136 31.67 1.59 -1.93
N GLU A 137 31.38 1.60 -0.64
CA GLU A 137 32.43 1.59 0.39
C GLU A 137 33.18 0.25 0.32
N ARG A 138 34.53 0.31 0.21
CA ARG A 138 35.44 -0.85 0.27
C ARG A 138 35.28 -1.86 -0.87
N ARG A 139 34.70 -1.48 -2.01
CA ARG A 139 34.62 -2.31 -3.22
C ARG A 139 34.55 -1.47 -4.50
N ALA A 140 34.51 -2.15 -5.65
CA ALA A 140 34.29 -1.49 -6.92
C ALA A 140 32.91 -0.79 -6.97
N PRO A 141 32.80 0.36 -7.67
CA PRO A 141 31.53 1.01 -7.93
C PRO A 141 30.50 0.06 -8.55
N VAL A 142 29.24 0.25 -8.20
CA VAL A 142 28.13 -0.55 -8.72
C VAL A 142 27.41 0.19 -9.85
N PRO A 143 26.77 -0.49 -10.81
CA PRO A 143 25.92 0.18 -11.78
C PRO A 143 24.79 0.96 -11.09
N ALA A 144 24.54 2.17 -11.60
CA ALA A 144 23.46 3.04 -11.18
C ALA A 144 22.39 3.09 -12.27
N TYR A 145 21.12 3.00 -11.90
CA TYR A 145 19.98 3.03 -12.80
C TYR A 145 18.99 4.12 -12.41
N ARG A 146 18.31 4.70 -13.41
CA ARG A 146 17.16 5.57 -13.15
C ARG A 146 15.95 4.73 -12.73
N ARG A 147 14.95 5.41 -12.18
CA ARG A 147 13.64 4.85 -11.86
C ARG A 147 12.64 5.31 -12.90
N ASP A 148 11.92 4.37 -13.50
CA ASP A 148 10.83 4.66 -14.44
C ASP A 148 9.51 4.27 -13.80
N CYS A 149 8.54 5.18 -13.82
CA CYS A 149 7.23 5.01 -13.22
C CYS A 149 6.14 5.31 -14.24
N LEU A 150 5.19 4.39 -14.39
CA LEU A 150 3.98 4.56 -15.19
C LEU A 150 2.80 4.86 -14.28
N VAL A 151 2.07 5.93 -14.56
CA VAL A 151 0.84 6.30 -13.86
C VAL A 151 -0.33 6.20 -14.81
N ASP A 152 -1.22 5.23 -14.56
CA ASP A 152 -2.47 5.05 -15.28
C ASP A 152 -3.63 5.60 -14.44
N ILE A 153 -4.50 6.40 -15.06
CA ILE A 153 -5.81 6.75 -14.53
C ILE A 153 -6.84 5.90 -15.28
N ILE A 154 -7.57 5.09 -14.52
CA ILE A 154 -8.42 4.03 -15.05
C ILE A 154 -9.86 4.31 -14.61
N ASP A 155 -10.77 4.40 -15.59
CA ASP A 155 -12.20 4.23 -15.31
C ASP A 155 -12.43 2.79 -14.90
N TYR A 156 -12.67 2.58 -13.60
CA TYR A 156 -12.68 1.26 -12.99
C TYR A 156 -13.88 0.42 -13.42
N LYS A 157 -15.02 1.07 -13.70
CA LYS A 157 -16.25 0.39 -14.12
C LYS A 157 -16.11 -0.18 -15.53
N THR A 158 -15.49 0.58 -16.43
CA THR A 158 -15.28 0.18 -17.82
C THR A 158 -13.93 -0.50 -18.07
N LYS A 159 -13.06 -0.56 -17.05
CA LYS A 159 -11.69 -1.08 -17.13
C LYS A 159 -10.92 -0.44 -18.29
N THR A 160 -10.94 0.88 -18.35
CA THR A 160 -10.33 1.64 -19.44
C THR A 160 -9.30 2.62 -18.88
N VAL A 161 -8.06 2.56 -19.37
CA VAL A 161 -7.04 3.59 -19.10
C VAL A 161 -7.40 4.82 -19.90
N VAL A 162 -7.81 5.88 -19.20
CA VAL A 162 -8.25 7.16 -19.79
C VAL A 162 -7.15 8.22 -19.79
N SER A 163 -6.17 8.10 -18.90
CA SER A 163 -4.94 8.88 -18.95
C SER A 163 -3.75 8.02 -18.56
N ARG A 164 -2.59 8.33 -19.15
CA ARG A 164 -1.33 7.64 -18.91
C ARG A 164 -0.20 8.66 -18.96
N GLU A 165 0.61 8.68 -17.92
CA GLU A 165 1.79 9.54 -17.82
C GLU A 165 2.99 8.75 -17.34
N THR A 166 4.18 9.12 -17.83
CA THR A 166 5.44 8.47 -17.44
C THR A 166 6.33 9.45 -16.70
N PHE A 167 6.79 9.05 -15.53
CA PHE A 167 7.73 9.81 -14.72
C PHE A 167 9.05 9.05 -14.64
N PHE A 168 10.15 9.79 -14.57
CA PHE A 168 11.45 9.20 -14.31
C PHE A 168 12.25 10.03 -13.31
N SER A 169 13.12 9.37 -12.55
CA SER A 169 14.10 10.01 -11.69
C SER A 169 15.47 9.40 -11.94
N SER A 170 16.47 10.25 -12.13
CA SER A 170 17.88 9.83 -12.23
C SER A 170 18.70 10.30 -11.02
N GLU A 171 18.05 10.89 -10.03
CA GLU A 171 18.72 11.41 -8.84
C GLU A 171 18.88 10.30 -7.80
N ILE A 172 20.12 10.09 -7.37
CA ILE A 172 20.47 9.17 -6.28
C ILE A 172 21.14 10.01 -5.21
N ASP A 173 20.65 9.91 -3.97
CA ASP A 173 21.27 10.59 -2.82
C ASP A 173 22.75 10.17 -2.75
N PRO A 174 23.71 11.12 -2.79
CA PRO A 174 25.14 10.81 -2.71
C PRO A 174 25.53 10.10 -1.41
N HIS A 175 24.68 10.13 -0.38
CA HIS A 175 24.85 9.41 0.88
C HIS A 175 24.17 8.04 0.92
N THR A 176 23.59 7.58 -0.20
CA THR A 176 23.02 6.22 -0.33
C THR A 176 24.08 5.19 0.05
N ARG A 177 23.76 4.39 1.07
CA ARG A 177 24.67 3.34 1.53
C ARG A 177 24.51 2.10 0.66
N VAL A 178 25.55 1.79 -0.13
CA VAL A 178 25.64 0.52 -0.87
C VAL A 178 26.14 -0.57 0.08
N LEU A 179 25.28 -1.54 0.39
CA LEU A 179 25.62 -2.70 1.19
C LEU A 179 26.44 -3.70 0.37
N PRO A 180 27.24 -4.58 1.01
CA PRO A 180 28.03 -5.58 0.29
C PRO A 180 27.21 -6.52 -0.60
N ILE A 181 25.94 -6.74 -0.27
CA ILE A 181 25.01 -7.59 -1.04
C ILE A 181 24.41 -6.88 -2.25
N ASP A 182 24.47 -5.55 -2.30
CA ASP A 182 23.86 -4.78 -3.36
C ASP A 182 24.69 -4.91 -4.64
N GLN A 183 24.04 -5.24 -5.74
CA GLN A 183 24.68 -5.36 -7.05
C GLN A 183 24.51 -4.11 -7.91
N GLU A 184 23.61 -3.22 -7.50
CA GLU A 184 23.24 -2.00 -8.21
C GLU A 184 22.61 -1.00 -7.24
N VAL A 185 22.51 0.26 -7.67
CA VAL A 185 21.67 1.26 -7.03
C VAL A 185 20.65 1.75 -8.06
N VAL A 186 19.41 1.91 -7.63
CA VAL A 186 18.35 2.48 -8.45
C VAL A 186 17.87 3.76 -7.80
N ALA A 187 17.67 4.81 -8.59
CA ALA A 187 17.10 6.07 -8.11
C ALA A 187 15.76 5.86 -7.38
N SER A 188 15.46 6.77 -6.46
CA SER A 188 14.16 6.79 -5.81
C SER A 188 13.07 7.20 -6.81
N PRO A 189 11.84 6.68 -6.69
CA PRO A 189 10.70 7.19 -7.43
C PRO A 189 10.54 8.71 -7.28
N PRO A 190 10.10 9.43 -8.33
CA PRO A 190 9.76 10.85 -8.26
C PRO A 190 8.41 11.03 -7.54
N TYR A 191 8.38 10.72 -6.23
CA TYR A 191 7.14 10.62 -5.44
C TYR A 191 6.31 11.91 -5.50
N GLU A 192 6.96 13.07 -5.36
CA GLU A 192 6.27 14.36 -5.30
C GLU A 192 5.69 14.78 -6.65
N ASP A 193 6.38 14.47 -7.76
CA ASP A 193 5.86 14.73 -9.11
C ASP A 193 4.64 13.87 -9.41
N ILE A 194 4.71 12.57 -9.06
CA ILE A 194 3.59 11.63 -9.22
C ILE A 194 2.39 12.05 -8.37
N LYS A 195 2.61 12.37 -7.09
CA LYS A 195 1.55 12.88 -6.20
C LYS A 195 0.94 14.17 -6.74
N SER A 196 1.78 15.12 -7.17
CA SER A 196 1.34 16.39 -7.75
C SER A 196 0.49 16.18 -9.01
N TYR A 197 0.91 15.28 -9.90
CA TYR A 197 0.14 14.91 -11.09
C TYR A 197 -1.24 14.36 -10.73
N VAL A 198 -1.31 13.39 -9.82
CA VAL A 198 -2.59 12.78 -9.39
C VAL A 198 -3.48 13.78 -8.66
N LYS A 199 -2.89 14.62 -7.80
CA LYS A 199 -3.60 15.65 -7.03
C LYS A 199 -4.23 16.70 -7.95
N ASN A 200 -3.47 17.18 -8.93
CA ASN A 200 -3.88 18.25 -9.83
C ASN A 200 -4.62 17.75 -11.07
N PHE A 201 -4.79 16.43 -11.22
CA PHE A 201 -5.61 15.88 -12.29
C PHE A 201 -7.06 16.37 -12.16
N LYS A 202 -7.70 16.65 -13.29
CA LYS A 202 -9.08 17.17 -13.33
C LYS A 202 -10.04 16.24 -12.57
N ARG A 203 -10.95 16.82 -11.78
CA ARG A 203 -11.97 16.13 -11.00
C ARG A 203 -13.36 16.67 -11.36
N GLU A 204 -14.38 15.81 -11.26
CA GLU A 204 -15.79 16.19 -11.37
C GLU A 204 -16.32 16.85 -10.09
#